data_AF-A0A7K9VD55-F1
#
_entry.id   AF-A0A7K9VD55-F1
#
_cell.length_a   1.000
_cell.length_b   1.000
_cell.length_c   1.000
_cell.angle_alpha   90.00
_cell.angle_beta   90.00
_cell.angle_gamma   90.00
#
_symmetry.space_group_name_H-M   'P 1'
#
loop_
_entity.id
_entity.type
_entity.pdbx_description
1 polymer ?
#
loop_
_entity_poly.entity_id
_entity_poly.type
_entity_poly.pdbx_seq_one_letter_code
_entity_poly.pdbx_strand_id
1 'polypeptide(L)'
;PRAQQEFPSLEEKPQFPGASAEFAERLEFIQPNVISGIPVYRVMDRQGHIVNPGEDPQLPKELVLKLYKTMTLLNTMDRILYESQRQVGDKKGVLGGGDPKTGRGGWVLGCAGAACPPVPVPAAARGPGYGLLSIRVDGNDVFAVYNATKEARRRAVAENQPFLIEAMTYRIGHHSTSDDSSAYRSVDEVNYWDKQDHPISRLRHYMLGRGWWDEEQEKGWRKSSRKKVMEAFEQAERKPKPSPQHLFSDV
;
A
#
# COMPACT_ATOMS: atom_id res chain seq x y z
N PRO A 1 -21.59 37.56 20.59
CA PRO A 1 -21.16 36.99 19.30
C PRO A 1 -20.07 35.93 19.50
N ARG A 2 -20.50 34.67 19.67
CA ARG A 2 -19.59 33.52 19.76
C ARG A 2 -19.08 33.26 18.34
N ALA A 3 -17.77 33.38 18.13
CA ALA A 3 -17.16 33.08 16.84
C ALA A 3 -17.52 31.65 16.46
N GLN A 4 -18.21 31.50 15.33
CA GLN A 4 -18.44 30.20 14.71
C GLN A 4 -17.06 29.68 14.30
N GLN A 5 -16.63 28.62 14.98
CA GLN A 5 -15.48 27.83 14.55
C GLN A 5 -15.90 27.18 13.24
N GLU A 6 -15.34 27.65 12.12
CA GLU A 6 -15.54 27.01 10.82
C GLU A 6 -14.95 25.61 10.89
N PHE A 7 -15.83 24.60 10.92
CA PHE A 7 -15.43 23.21 10.77
C PHE A 7 -15.10 22.97 9.29
N PRO A 8 -13.94 22.35 8.95
CA PRO A 8 -13.68 21.93 7.58
C PRO A 8 -14.78 20.97 7.11
N SER A 9 -15.09 21.00 5.81
CA SER A 9 -16.18 20.24 5.20
C SER A 9 -16.14 18.76 5.59
N LEU A 10 -17.32 18.14 5.72
CA LEU A 10 -17.53 16.72 6.07
C LEU A 10 -16.85 15.71 5.12
N GLU A 11 -16.13 16.15 4.09
CA GLU A 11 -15.62 15.31 2.99
C GLU A 11 -14.20 14.75 3.20
N GLU A 12 -13.41 15.24 4.18
CA GLU A 12 -12.00 14.86 4.32
C GLU A 12 -11.64 14.09 5.60
N LYS A 13 -12.49 13.18 6.07
CA LYS A 13 -12.09 12.25 7.16
C LYS A 13 -11.51 10.94 6.61
N PRO A 14 -10.56 10.29 7.30
CA PRO A 14 -10.11 8.94 6.95
C PRO A 14 -11.29 7.97 6.99
N GLN A 15 -11.59 7.31 5.87
CA GLN A 15 -12.74 6.41 5.75
C GLN A 15 -12.35 4.92 5.87
N PHE A 16 -11.22 4.62 6.49
CA PHE A 16 -10.73 3.25 6.62
C PHE A 16 -11.70 2.39 7.48
N PRO A 17 -12.14 1.22 6.98
CA PRO A 17 -13.04 0.36 7.74
C PRO A 17 -12.45 -0.02 9.10
N GLY A 18 -13.27 0.11 10.16
CA GLY A 18 -12.89 -0.30 11.51
C GLY A 18 -11.99 0.66 12.28
N ALA A 19 -11.73 1.87 11.76
CA ALA A 19 -11.04 2.93 12.50
C ALA A 19 -11.81 4.26 12.39
N SER A 20 -12.03 4.93 13.52
CA SER A 20 -12.45 6.34 13.56
C SER A 20 -11.25 7.17 14.00
N ALA A 21 -10.75 8.03 13.11
CA ALA A 21 -9.58 8.87 13.35
C ALA A 21 -9.70 10.17 12.54
N GLU A 22 -8.88 11.16 12.89
CA GLU A 22 -8.68 12.38 12.10
C GLU A 22 -7.35 12.29 11.36
N PHE A 23 -7.17 13.04 10.26
CA PHE A 23 -5.85 13.14 9.63
C PHE A 23 -4.90 13.99 10.47
N ALA A 24 -3.62 13.62 10.49
CA ALA A 24 -2.53 14.45 10.99
C ALA A 24 -1.66 14.90 9.81
N GLU A 25 -1.34 16.19 9.80
CA GLU A 25 -0.49 16.81 8.78
C GLU A 25 0.96 16.98 9.24
N ARG A 26 1.31 16.48 10.43
CA ARG A 26 2.66 16.51 11.00
C ARG A 26 3.08 15.12 11.42
N LEU A 27 4.35 14.80 11.21
CA LEU A 27 4.89 13.51 11.59
C LEU A 27 5.18 13.50 13.08
N GLU A 28 4.32 12.83 13.84
CA GLU A 28 4.47 12.70 15.29
C GLU A 28 4.35 11.24 15.71
N PHE A 29 5.42 10.71 16.31
CA PHE A 29 5.37 9.42 16.98
C PHE A 29 4.68 9.57 18.32
N ILE A 30 3.68 8.74 18.54
CA ILE A 30 2.91 8.74 19.77
C ILE A 30 3.69 7.99 20.85
N GLN A 31 3.77 8.62 22.02
CA GLN A 31 4.38 8.05 23.22
C GLN A 31 3.42 7.06 23.92
N PRO A 32 3.93 6.19 24.81
CA PRO A 32 3.18 5.07 25.38
C PRO A 32 1.87 5.36 26.16
N ASN A 33 1.50 6.63 26.33
CA ASN A 33 0.49 7.13 27.23
C ASN A 33 -0.81 7.62 26.54
N VAL A 34 -0.94 7.48 25.20
CA VAL A 34 -2.12 7.94 24.45
C VAL A 34 -2.87 6.76 23.83
N ILE A 35 -4.07 6.47 24.32
CA ILE A 35 -4.84 5.25 23.96
C ILE A 35 -6.01 5.53 22.99
N SER A 36 -6.51 6.76 22.87
CA SER A 36 -7.67 7.06 22.00
C SER A 36 -7.35 8.01 20.85
N GLY A 37 -7.72 7.61 19.62
CA GLY A 37 -7.79 8.51 18.46
C GLY A 37 -6.45 8.83 17.79
N ILE A 38 -5.53 7.85 17.68
CA ILE A 38 -4.26 8.05 16.96
C ILE A 38 -4.57 8.56 15.54
N PRO A 39 -4.12 9.77 15.19
CA PRO A 39 -4.43 10.37 13.90
C PRO A 39 -3.67 9.67 12.77
N VAL A 40 -4.20 9.76 11.56
CA VAL A 40 -3.59 9.17 10.36
C VAL A 40 -2.67 10.20 9.73
N TYR A 41 -1.35 10.02 9.83
CA TYR A 41 -0.39 10.92 9.19
C TYR A 41 -0.49 10.85 7.66
N ARG A 42 -0.61 12.01 7.02
CA ARG A 42 -0.76 12.17 5.58
C ARG A 42 0.02 13.40 5.10
N VAL A 43 0.59 13.32 3.90
CA VAL A 43 1.39 14.37 3.25
C VAL A 43 0.67 14.92 2.02
N MET A 44 0.05 14.06 1.22
CA MET A 44 -0.66 14.39 -0.01
C MET A 44 -2.14 14.04 0.08
N ASP A 45 -3.00 14.87 -0.51
CA ASP A 45 -4.43 14.58 -0.64
C ASP A 45 -4.71 13.47 -1.68
N ARG A 46 -5.99 13.23 -2.00
CA ARG A 46 -6.39 12.25 -3.02
C ARG A 46 -6.14 12.73 -4.45
N GLN A 47 -6.05 14.04 -4.63
CA GLN A 47 -5.80 14.72 -5.89
C GLN A 47 -4.30 14.88 -6.17
N GLY A 48 -3.44 14.45 -5.24
CA GLY A 48 -1.98 14.53 -5.36
C GLY A 48 -1.39 15.90 -5.02
N HIS A 49 -2.13 16.79 -4.36
CA HIS A 49 -1.57 18.03 -3.81
C HIS A 49 -0.96 17.80 -2.44
N ILE A 50 0.13 18.50 -2.16
CA ILE A 50 0.76 18.48 -0.83
C ILE A 50 -0.09 19.33 0.12
N VAL A 51 -0.54 18.73 1.23
CA VAL A 51 -1.37 19.40 2.22
C VAL A 51 -0.52 20.34 3.08
N ASN A 52 0.61 19.83 3.61
CA ASN A 52 1.54 20.60 4.42
C ASN A 52 2.92 20.68 3.74
N PRO A 53 3.32 21.86 3.21
CA PRO A 53 4.62 22.03 2.55
C PRO A 53 5.84 21.73 3.45
N GLY A 54 5.71 21.85 4.77
CA GLY A 54 6.79 21.54 5.71
C GLY A 54 7.12 20.04 5.82
N GLU A 55 6.20 19.19 5.38
CA GLU A 55 6.34 17.72 5.41
C GLU A 55 6.59 17.14 4.01
N ASP A 56 6.71 17.96 2.96
CA ASP A 56 7.11 17.49 1.63
C ASP A 56 8.56 16.96 1.71
N PRO A 57 8.80 15.66 1.43
CA PRO A 57 10.16 15.12 1.42
C PRO A 57 11.05 15.70 0.31
N GLN A 58 10.49 16.45 -0.63
CA GLN A 58 11.19 17.05 -1.78
C GLN A 58 12.05 16.02 -2.52
N LEU A 59 11.47 14.85 -2.78
CA LEU A 59 12.19 13.76 -3.43
C LEU A 59 12.60 14.13 -4.85
N PRO A 60 13.79 13.70 -5.30
CA PRO A 60 14.22 13.94 -6.67
C PRO A 60 13.28 13.22 -7.65
N LYS A 61 13.03 13.85 -8.81
CA LYS A 61 12.16 13.34 -9.87
C LYS A 61 12.43 11.86 -10.20
N GLU A 62 13.70 11.48 -10.29
CA GLU A 62 14.10 10.10 -10.61
C GLU A 62 13.60 9.08 -9.59
N LEU A 63 13.66 9.42 -8.29
CA LEU A 63 13.19 8.54 -7.22
C LEU A 63 11.66 8.41 -7.26
N VAL A 64 10.94 9.52 -7.48
CA VAL A 64 9.48 9.50 -7.59
C VAL A 64 9.03 8.66 -8.79
N LEU A 65 9.68 8.82 -9.95
CA LEU A 65 9.44 7.99 -11.12
C LEU A 65 9.75 6.51 -10.85
N LYS A 66 10.81 6.21 -10.10
CA LYS A 66 11.16 4.83 -9.71
C LYS A 66 10.07 4.22 -8.81
N LEU A 67 9.56 4.98 -7.84
CA LEU A 67 8.45 4.53 -6.99
C LEU A 67 7.22 4.21 -7.84
N TYR A 68 6.83 5.13 -8.72
CA TYR A 68 5.69 4.94 -9.62
C TYR A 68 5.83 3.72 -10.54
N LYS A 69 6.98 3.60 -11.20
CA LYS A 69 7.29 2.46 -12.09
C LYS A 69 7.29 1.14 -11.35
N THR A 70 7.76 1.12 -10.10
CA THR A 70 7.78 -0.10 -9.27
C THR A 70 6.36 -0.54 -8.92
N MET A 71 5.50 0.39 -8.47
CA MET A 71 4.11 0.08 -8.14
C MET A 71 3.30 -0.42 -9.36
N THR A 72 3.46 0.24 -10.50
CA THR A 72 2.75 -0.13 -11.74
C THR A 72 3.28 -1.42 -12.37
N LEU A 73 4.59 -1.70 -12.24
CA LEU A 73 5.17 -2.97 -12.66
C LEU A 73 4.63 -4.13 -11.81
N LEU A 74 4.57 -3.96 -10.49
CA LEU A 74 3.98 -4.93 -9.57
C LEU A 74 2.51 -5.19 -9.91
N ASN A 75 1.71 -4.13 -10.12
CA ASN A 75 0.31 -4.29 -10.53
C ASN A 75 0.15 -5.02 -11.88
N THR A 76 1.06 -4.77 -12.83
CA THR A 76 1.06 -5.48 -14.13
C THR A 76 1.38 -6.96 -13.95
N MET A 77 2.35 -7.28 -13.10
CA MET A 77 2.74 -8.65 -12.76
C MET A 77 1.60 -9.39 -12.06
N ASP A 78 0.97 -8.78 -11.07
CA ASP A 78 -0.14 -9.36 -10.33
C ASP A 78 -1.29 -9.76 -11.25
N ARG A 79 -1.64 -8.90 -12.22
CA ARG A 79 -2.71 -9.19 -13.21
C ARG A 79 -2.37 -10.41 -14.08
N ILE A 80 -1.15 -10.47 -14.62
CA ILE A 80 -0.72 -11.58 -15.48
C ILE A 80 -0.67 -12.89 -14.69
N LEU A 81 -0.09 -12.87 -13.49
CA LEU A 81 0.01 -14.07 -12.66
C LEU A 81 -1.36 -14.53 -12.17
N TYR A 82 -2.25 -13.61 -11.80
CA TYR A 82 -3.62 -13.94 -11.41
C TYR A 82 -4.39 -14.62 -12.55
N GLU A 83 -4.29 -14.09 -13.78
CA GLU A 83 -4.89 -14.73 -14.96
C GLU A 83 -4.28 -16.11 -15.24
N SER A 84 -2.96 -16.25 -15.13
CA SER A 84 -2.26 -17.53 -15.34
C SER A 84 -2.78 -18.62 -14.38
N GLN A 85 -3.02 -18.27 -13.11
CA GLN A 85 -3.51 -19.22 -12.12
C GLN A 85 -4.95 -19.68 -12.39
N ARG A 86 -5.80 -18.79 -12.91
CA ARG A 86 -7.17 -19.16 -13.32
C ARG A 86 -7.17 -20.07 -14.55
N GLN A 87 -6.23 -19.91 -15.48
CA GLN A 87 -6.10 -20.78 -16.65
C GLN A 87 -5.57 -22.18 -16.31
N VAL A 88 -4.71 -22.31 -15.28
CA VAL A 88 -4.21 -23.60 -14.80
C VAL A 88 -5.32 -24.44 -14.15
N GLY A 89 -6.36 -23.80 -13.61
CA GLY A 89 -7.53 -24.51 -13.04
C GLY A 89 -8.20 -25.51 -14.01
N ASP A 90 -8.14 -25.25 -15.33
CA ASP A 90 -8.68 -26.15 -16.36
C ASP A 90 -7.68 -27.23 -16.82
N LYS A 91 -6.38 -27.00 -16.64
CA LYS A 91 -5.34 -27.98 -16.97
C LYS A 91 -4.91 -28.71 -15.70
N LYS A 92 -5.62 -29.80 -15.38
CA LYS A 92 -5.20 -30.77 -14.36
C LYS A 92 -3.75 -31.18 -14.60
N GLY A 93 -2.84 -30.60 -13.82
CA GLY A 93 -1.42 -30.94 -13.79
C GLY A 93 -0.55 -29.98 -14.59
N VAL A 94 -0.15 -28.87 -13.98
CA VAL A 94 1.21 -28.31 -13.94
C VAL A 94 1.10 -26.92 -13.28
N LEU A 95 1.99 -26.64 -12.31
CA LEU A 95 2.05 -25.49 -11.38
C LEU A 95 1.31 -25.69 -10.04
N GLY A 96 1.91 -26.51 -9.16
CA GLY A 96 1.83 -26.26 -7.73
C GLY A 96 2.84 -25.15 -7.39
N GLY A 97 2.41 -23.90 -7.53
CA GLY A 97 3.16 -22.71 -7.12
C GLY A 97 2.29 -21.92 -6.16
N GLY A 98 2.86 -21.50 -5.03
CA GLY A 98 2.14 -20.85 -3.94
C GLY A 98 1.31 -19.65 -4.40
N ASP A 99 0.19 -19.45 -3.70
CA ASP A 99 -0.76 -18.36 -3.88
C ASP A 99 -0.03 -16.99 -3.94
N PRO A 100 0.01 -16.31 -5.09
CA PRO A 100 0.48 -14.94 -5.15
C PRO A 100 -0.56 -14.10 -4.41
N LYS A 101 -0.31 -13.87 -3.11
CA LYS A 101 -1.07 -12.88 -2.34
C LYS A 101 -1.08 -11.61 -3.17
N THR A 102 -2.27 -11.21 -3.63
CA THR A 102 -2.50 -10.04 -4.47
C THR A 102 -1.67 -8.88 -3.91
N GLY A 103 -0.66 -8.48 -4.68
CA GLY A 103 0.35 -7.53 -4.25
C GLY A 103 -0.30 -6.22 -3.87
N ARG A 104 -0.22 -5.88 -2.58
CA ARG A 104 -0.41 -4.51 -2.14
C ARG A 104 0.70 -3.69 -2.81
N GLY A 105 0.32 -2.86 -3.78
CA GLY A 105 1.24 -1.92 -4.46
C GLY A 105 1.90 -0.91 -3.52
N GLY A 106 1.47 -0.83 -2.26
CA GLY A 106 2.18 -0.13 -1.19
C GLY A 106 3.05 -1.12 -0.40
N TRP A 107 4.36 -0.90 -0.43
CA TRP A 107 5.42 -1.41 0.45
C TRP A 107 5.21 -2.74 1.20
N VAL A 108 6.12 -3.66 0.93
CA VAL A 108 6.29 -4.96 1.61
C VAL A 108 6.72 -4.75 3.07
N LEU A 109 5.75 -4.71 4.02
CA LEU A 109 5.76 -5.37 5.34
C LEU A 109 4.49 -4.97 6.13
N GLY A 110 3.77 -5.93 6.72
CA GLY A 110 2.78 -5.69 7.78
C GLY A 110 1.34 -5.43 7.32
N CYS A 111 0.37 -6.01 8.03
CA CYS A 111 -1.03 -6.15 7.64
C CYS A 111 -1.96 -5.03 8.17
N ALA A 112 -3.02 -4.73 7.41
CA ALA A 112 -4.40 -4.71 7.91
C ALA A 112 -5.32 -5.12 6.76
N GLY A 113 -5.82 -6.36 6.81
CA GLY A 113 -6.77 -6.85 5.83
C GLY A 113 -8.16 -6.37 6.18
N ALA A 114 -8.93 -5.92 5.18
CA ALA A 114 -10.37 -5.66 5.27
C ALA A 114 -11.22 -6.91 5.64
N ALA A 115 -10.58 -8.03 6.03
CA ALA A 115 -11.22 -9.26 6.52
C ALA A 115 -11.07 -9.42 8.04
N CYS A 116 -10.37 -8.52 8.74
CA CYS A 116 -10.38 -8.52 10.19
C CYS A 116 -11.61 -7.74 10.68
N PRO A 117 -12.46 -8.30 11.56
CA PRO A 117 -13.45 -7.51 12.26
C PRO A 117 -12.75 -6.33 12.96
N PRO A 118 -13.42 -5.18 13.13
CA PRO A 118 -12.83 -4.01 13.78
C PRO A 118 -12.19 -4.44 15.09
N VAL A 119 -10.85 -4.36 15.15
CA VAL A 119 -10.14 -4.60 16.39
C VAL A 119 -10.45 -3.43 17.32
N PRO A 120 -10.93 -3.66 18.56
CA PRO A 120 -11.31 -2.58 19.48
C PRO A 120 -10.14 -1.62 19.75
N VAL A 121 -8.92 -2.13 19.62
CA VAL A 121 -7.68 -1.38 19.79
C VAL A 121 -6.84 -1.51 18.52
N PRO A 122 -6.60 -0.41 17.80
CA PRO A 122 -5.74 -0.38 16.62
C PRO A 122 -4.31 -0.85 16.91
N ALA A 123 -3.59 -1.30 15.89
CA ALA A 123 -2.24 -1.85 16.08
C ALA A 123 -1.27 -0.79 16.64
N ALA A 124 -1.33 0.45 16.14
CA ALA A 124 -0.49 1.54 16.65
C ALA A 124 -0.73 1.85 18.13
N ALA A 125 -1.92 1.57 18.67
CA ALA A 125 -2.22 1.79 20.09
C ALA A 125 -1.66 0.67 20.99
N ARG A 126 -1.27 -0.48 20.42
CA ARG A 126 -0.66 -1.58 21.17
C ARG A 126 0.84 -1.39 21.38
N GLY A 127 1.52 -0.72 20.45
CA GLY A 127 2.97 -0.49 20.55
C GLY A 127 3.41 0.20 21.84
N PRO A 128 2.74 1.28 22.29
CA PRO A 128 2.82 1.81 23.64
C PRO A 128 2.95 0.77 24.77
N GLY A 129 2.10 -0.26 24.77
CA GLY A 129 2.08 -1.29 25.82
C GLY A 129 3.34 -2.15 25.86
N TYR A 130 4.13 -2.16 24.79
CA TYR A 130 5.42 -2.84 24.70
C TYR A 130 6.61 -1.86 24.75
N GLY A 131 6.37 -0.58 25.05
CA GLY A 131 7.40 0.45 25.02
C GLY A 131 7.85 0.85 23.60
N LEU A 132 7.06 0.53 22.57
CA LEU A 132 7.37 0.87 21.18
C LEU A 132 6.81 2.25 20.83
N LEU A 133 7.65 3.09 20.23
CA LEU A 133 7.20 4.33 19.61
C LEU A 133 6.36 4.00 18.38
N SER A 134 5.14 4.53 18.32
CA SER A 134 4.15 4.10 17.33
C SER A 134 3.56 5.26 16.54
N ILE A 135 3.30 5.06 15.26
CA ILE A 135 2.64 6.03 14.39
C ILE A 135 1.64 5.33 13.48
N ARG A 136 0.55 6.00 13.14
CA ARG A 136 -0.38 5.58 12.10
C ARG A 136 -0.23 6.48 10.88
N VAL A 137 -0.17 5.88 9.70
CA VAL A 137 0.05 6.58 8.43
C VAL A 137 -1.00 6.19 7.41
N ASP A 138 -1.29 7.10 6.48
CA ASP A 138 -2.07 6.79 5.27
C ASP A 138 -1.21 5.89 4.36
N GLY A 139 -1.58 4.61 4.25
CA GLY A 139 -0.85 3.63 3.45
C GLY A 139 -1.02 3.82 1.94
N ASN A 140 -1.99 4.63 1.50
CA ASN A 140 -2.16 5.00 0.10
C ASN A 140 -1.35 6.26 -0.27
N ASP A 141 -0.79 6.94 0.73
CA ASP A 141 0.13 8.05 0.58
C ASP A 141 1.59 7.56 0.59
N VAL A 142 2.22 7.56 -0.58
CA VAL A 142 3.60 7.10 -0.72
C VAL A 142 4.60 8.00 0.03
N PHE A 143 4.32 9.31 0.14
CA PHE A 143 5.22 10.23 0.84
C PHE A 143 5.07 10.13 2.36
N ALA A 144 3.84 9.97 2.87
CA ALA A 144 3.62 9.74 4.30
C ALA A 144 4.31 8.45 4.78
N VAL A 145 4.17 7.36 4.02
CA VAL A 145 4.85 6.09 4.31
C VAL A 145 6.38 6.26 4.23
N TYR A 146 6.88 6.98 3.22
CA TYR A 146 8.31 7.23 3.07
C TYR A 146 8.87 8.02 4.26
N ASN A 147 8.23 9.12 4.65
CA ASN A 147 8.66 9.97 5.78
C ASN A 147 8.68 9.19 7.09
N ALA A 148 7.58 8.51 7.41
CA ALA A 148 7.47 7.70 8.63
C ALA A 148 8.55 6.60 8.67
N THR A 149 8.76 5.91 7.55
CA THR A 149 9.78 4.84 7.48
C THR A 149 11.19 5.39 7.56
N LYS A 150 11.47 6.52 6.90
CA LYS A 150 12.79 7.17 6.93
C LYS A 150 13.15 7.64 8.32
N GLU A 151 12.21 8.27 9.03
CA GLU A 151 12.43 8.74 10.39
C GLU A 151 12.53 7.58 11.37
N ALA A 152 11.64 6.58 11.29
CA ALA A 152 11.73 5.38 12.10
C ALA A 152 13.08 4.67 11.92
N ARG A 153 13.56 4.53 10.68
CA ARG A 153 14.88 3.93 10.40
C ARG A 153 16.02 4.77 11.00
N ARG A 154 15.98 6.10 10.84
CA ARG A 154 17.01 7.00 11.36
C ARG A 154 17.12 6.87 12.88
N ARG A 155 15.99 6.93 13.57
CA ARG A 155 15.93 6.82 15.03
C ARG A 155 16.24 5.42 15.54
N ALA A 156 15.75 4.37 14.87
CA ALA A 156 16.04 3.00 15.27
C ALA A 156 17.55 2.71 15.30
N VAL A 157 18.27 3.19 14.30
CA VAL A 157 19.74 3.02 14.22
C VAL A 157 20.47 3.90 15.23
N ALA A 158 20.01 5.12 15.49
CA ALA A 158 20.67 6.06 16.40
C ALA A 158 20.39 5.78 17.89
N GLU A 159 19.15 5.42 18.21
CA GLU A 159 18.64 5.29 19.57
C GLU A 159 18.58 3.81 20.03
N ASN A 160 18.81 2.85 19.12
CA ASN A 160 18.62 1.40 19.36
C ASN A 160 17.23 1.07 19.92
N GLN A 161 16.22 1.81 19.48
CA GLN A 161 14.83 1.62 19.89
C GLN A 161 13.96 1.12 18.73
N PRO A 162 13.03 0.19 19.00
CA PRO A 162 12.08 -0.29 18.00
C PRO A 162 10.94 0.72 17.75
N PHE A 163 10.42 0.70 16.52
CA PHE A 163 9.32 1.55 16.07
C PHE A 163 8.21 0.68 15.45
N LEU A 164 6.95 1.09 15.65
CA LEU A 164 5.77 0.47 15.05
C LEU A 164 5.10 1.47 14.11
N ILE A 165 4.91 1.08 12.85
CA ILE A 165 4.18 1.87 11.85
C ILE A 165 2.93 1.08 11.44
N GLU A 166 1.75 1.65 11.68
CA GLU A 166 0.46 1.14 11.20
C GLU A 166 0.08 1.88 9.92
N ALA A 167 0.24 1.22 8.76
CA ALA A 167 -0.17 1.78 7.47
C ALA A 167 -1.62 1.42 7.16
N MET A 168 -2.51 2.41 7.19
CA MET A 168 -3.92 2.23 6.90
C MET A 168 -4.12 2.11 5.39
N THR A 169 -4.63 0.97 4.93
CA THR A 169 -4.88 0.72 3.51
C THR A 169 -6.09 -0.19 3.33
N TYR A 170 -6.54 -0.33 2.08
CA TYR A 170 -7.66 -1.17 1.72
C TYR A 170 -7.24 -2.32 0.79
N ARG A 171 -7.75 -3.53 1.07
CA ARG A 171 -7.51 -4.70 0.20
C ARG A 171 -8.53 -4.73 -0.93
N ILE A 172 -8.16 -4.13 -2.06
CA ILE A 172 -9.00 -4.07 -3.28
C ILE A 172 -9.24 -5.47 -3.86
N GLY A 173 -8.21 -6.31 -3.92
CA GLY A 173 -8.31 -7.67 -4.45
C GLY A 173 -8.98 -8.67 -3.49
N HIS A 174 -9.31 -9.84 -4.03
CA HIS A 174 -9.66 -11.02 -3.25
C HIS A 174 -8.52 -11.41 -2.30
N HIS A 175 -8.84 -12.18 -1.26
CA HIS A 175 -7.82 -12.63 -0.30
C HIS A 175 -6.72 -13.47 -0.96
N SER A 176 -7.14 -14.30 -1.90
CA SER A 176 -6.37 -15.27 -2.68
C SER A 176 -7.14 -15.56 -3.96
N THR A 177 -6.60 -16.39 -4.85
CA THR A 177 -7.36 -16.87 -6.02
C THR A 177 -8.46 -17.87 -5.68
N SER A 178 -8.44 -18.45 -4.48
CA SER A 178 -9.44 -19.40 -4.00
C SER A 178 -10.57 -18.73 -3.22
N ASP A 179 -10.43 -17.43 -2.95
CA ASP A 179 -11.39 -16.62 -2.20
C ASP A 179 -12.27 -15.79 -3.14
N ASP A 180 -13.55 -15.73 -2.85
CA ASP A 180 -14.49 -14.82 -3.47
C ASP A 180 -14.95 -13.77 -2.46
N SER A 181 -14.40 -12.56 -2.58
CA SER A 181 -14.72 -11.47 -1.66
C SER A 181 -16.12 -10.89 -1.84
N SER A 182 -16.78 -11.16 -2.97
CA SER A 182 -18.16 -10.68 -3.20
C SER A 182 -19.16 -11.35 -2.24
N ALA A 183 -18.80 -12.50 -1.68
CA ALA A 183 -19.62 -13.22 -0.71
C ALA A 183 -19.74 -12.50 0.65
N TYR A 184 -18.81 -11.60 1.00
CA TYR A 184 -18.75 -10.97 2.32
C TYR A 184 -18.39 -9.48 2.32
N ARG A 185 -18.27 -8.84 1.15
CA ARG A 185 -18.09 -7.39 1.00
C ARG A 185 -18.86 -6.86 -0.19
N SER A 186 -19.28 -5.60 -0.11
CA SER A 186 -19.97 -4.96 -1.22
C SER A 186 -19.01 -4.59 -2.36
N VAL A 187 -19.47 -4.77 -3.60
CA VAL A 187 -18.72 -4.37 -4.79
C VAL A 187 -18.56 -2.84 -4.84
N ASP A 188 -19.53 -2.10 -4.31
CA ASP A 188 -19.50 -0.63 -4.25
C ASP A 188 -18.40 -0.09 -3.34
N GLU A 189 -18.18 -0.72 -2.18
CA GLU A 189 -17.07 -0.39 -1.29
C GLU A 189 -15.72 -0.61 -1.98
N VAL A 190 -15.55 -1.75 -2.67
CA VAL A 190 -14.31 -2.03 -3.40
C VAL A 190 -14.08 -1.01 -4.52
N ASN A 191 -15.13 -0.68 -5.27
CA ASN A 191 -15.08 0.31 -6.34
C ASN A 191 -14.76 1.72 -5.81
N TYR A 192 -15.25 2.07 -4.63
CA TYR A 192 -14.93 3.34 -3.99
C TYR A 192 -13.41 3.44 -3.76
N TRP A 193 -12.78 2.43 -3.16
CA TRP A 193 -11.34 2.44 -2.91
C TRP A 193 -10.50 2.39 -4.19
N ASP A 194 -10.90 1.59 -5.18
CA ASP A 194 -10.18 1.48 -6.46
C ASP A 194 -10.20 2.79 -7.26
N LYS A 195 -11.32 3.52 -7.23
CA LYS A 195 -11.50 4.75 -8.01
C LYS A 195 -11.07 6.01 -7.26
N GLN A 196 -11.41 6.12 -5.98
CA GLN A 196 -11.28 7.37 -5.22
C GLN A 196 -9.97 7.47 -4.44
N ASP A 197 -9.41 6.36 -3.96
CA ASP A 197 -8.28 6.39 -3.02
C ASP A 197 -7.26 5.26 -3.31
N HIS A 198 -6.71 5.30 -4.52
CA HIS A 198 -5.69 4.34 -4.98
C HIS A 198 -4.29 4.98 -5.00
N PRO A 199 -3.25 4.33 -4.42
CA PRO A 199 -1.90 4.91 -4.32
C PRO A 199 -1.26 5.27 -5.67
N ILE A 200 -1.41 4.41 -6.68
CA ILE A 200 -0.94 4.68 -8.05
C ILE A 200 -1.62 5.93 -8.64
N SER A 201 -2.94 6.07 -8.51
CA SER A 201 -3.69 7.22 -9.02
C SER A 201 -3.23 8.52 -8.33
N ARG A 202 -3.10 8.49 -7.00
CA ARG A 202 -2.63 9.65 -6.22
C ARG A 202 -1.23 10.10 -6.62
N LEU A 203 -0.27 9.17 -6.72
CA LEU A 203 1.09 9.50 -7.14
C LEU A 203 1.14 9.98 -8.61
N ARG A 204 0.30 9.41 -9.48
CA ARG A 204 0.16 9.89 -10.87
C ARG A 204 -0.29 11.34 -10.91
N HIS A 205 -1.32 11.71 -10.14
CA HIS A 205 -1.80 13.09 -10.13
C HIS A 205 -0.75 14.08 -9.63
N TYR A 206 0.01 13.71 -8.58
CA TYR A 206 1.16 14.50 -8.11
C TYR A 206 2.20 14.74 -9.22
N MET A 207 2.55 13.69 -9.97
CA MET A 207 3.54 13.81 -11.06
C MET A 207 3.00 14.63 -12.25
N LEU A 208 1.71 14.51 -12.57
CA LEU A 208 1.05 15.33 -13.60
C LEU A 208 1.08 16.81 -13.21
N GLY A 209 0.76 17.13 -11.95
CA GLY A 209 0.81 18.50 -11.43
C GLY A 209 2.19 19.16 -11.51
N ARG A 210 3.27 18.37 -11.49
CA ARG A 210 4.66 18.84 -11.64
C ARG A 210 5.22 18.73 -13.07
N GLY A 211 4.43 18.23 -14.03
CA GLY A 211 4.91 17.98 -15.40
C GLY A 211 6.02 16.92 -15.49
N TRP A 212 6.07 15.99 -14.53
CA TRP A 212 7.09 14.93 -14.50
C TRP A 212 6.67 13.67 -15.27
N TRP A 213 5.38 13.54 -15.51
CA TRP A 213 4.74 12.44 -16.21
C TRP A 213 3.66 12.98 -17.14
N ASP A 214 3.34 12.25 -18.20
CA ASP A 214 2.29 12.58 -19.17
C ASP A 214 1.62 11.30 -19.70
N GLU A 215 0.57 11.47 -20.49
CA GLU A 215 -0.20 10.36 -21.07
C GLU A 215 0.59 9.53 -22.10
N GLU A 216 1.60 10.11 -22.76
CA GLU A 216 2.43 9.40 -23.72
C GLU A 216 3.42 8.48 -23.00
N GLN A 217 4.08 8.99 -21.96
CA GLN A 217 4.93 8.25 -21.04
C GLN A 217 4.15 7.12 -20.35
N GLU A 218 2.91 7.38 -19.93
CA GLU A 218 2.03 6.36 -19.35
C GLU A 218 1.77 5.20 -20.32
N LYS A 219 1.35 5.50 -21.55
CA LYS A 219 1.10 4.48 -22.59
C LYS A 219 2.37 3.71 -22.94
N GLY A 220 3.48 4.43 -23.11
CA GLY A 220 4.79 3.84 -23.41
C GLY A 220 5.26 2.90 -22.29
N TRP A 221 5.15 3.35 -21.04
CA TRP A 221 5.49 2.54 -19.87
C TRP A 221 4.60 1.32 -19.72
N ARG A 222 3.28 1.47 -19.85
CA ARG A 222 2.33 0.34 -19.75
C ARG A 222 2.60 -0.75 -20.79
N LYS A 223 2.99 -0.35 -22.02
CA LYS A 223 3.40 -1.31 -23.06
C LYS A 223 4.72 -1.98 -22.70
N SER A 224 5.70 -1.21 -22.25
CA SER A 224 7.02 -1.72 -21.86
C SER A 224 6.95 -2.67 -20.65
N SER A 225 6.19 -2.30 -19.61
CA SER A 225 6.02 -3.11 -18.40
C SER A 225 5.35 -4.43 -18.72
N ARG A 226 4.26 -4.41 -19.51
CA ARG A 226 3.59 -5.64 -19.95
C ARG A 226 4.52 -6.54 -20.75
N LYS A 227 5.29 -5.97 -21.68
CA LYS A 227 6.27 -6.73 -22.47
C LYS A 227 7.32 -7.40 -21.57
N LYS A 228 7.90 -6.66 -20.62
CA LYS A 228 8.90 -7.21 -19.67
C LYS A 228 8.34 -8.36 -18.84
N VAL A 229 7.12 -8.21 -18.31
CA VAL A 229 6.50 -9.28 -17.51
C VAL A 229 6.20 -10.49 -18.37
N MET A 230 5.68 -10.33 -19.59
CA MET A 230 5.41 -11.45 -20.49
C MET A 230 6.69 -12.18 -20.91
N GLU A 231 7.78 -11.46 -21.22
CA GLU A 231 9.07 -12.06 -21.53
C GLU A 231 9.60 -12.90 -20.36
N ALA A 232 9.53 -12.37 -19.14
CA ALA A 232 9.90 -13.10 -17.93
C ALA A 232 9.00 -14.31 -17.67
N PHE A 233 7.68 -14.17 -17.93
CA PHE A 233 6.70 -15.24 -17.78
C PHE A 233 6.98 -16.39 -18.76
N GLU A 234 7.14 -16.11 -20.04
CA GLU A 234 7.49 -17.11 -21.06
C GLU A 234 8.83 -17.80 -20.78
N GLN A 235 9.82 -17.03 -20.31
CA GLN A 235 11.11 -17.60 -19.91
C GLN A 235 10.96 -18.54 -18.71
N ALA A 236 10.12 -18.18 -17.73
CA ALA A 236 9.87 -19.00 -16.55
C ALA A 236 9.13 -20.30 -16.90
N GLU A 237 8.14 -20.26 -17.80
CA GLU A 237 7.39 -21.45 -18.23
C GLU A 237 8.25 -22.47 -18.97
N ARG A 238 9.28 -22.03 -19.71
CA ARG A 238 10.19 -22.91 -20.45
C ARG A 238 11.22 -23.61 -19.58
N LYS A 239 11.42 -23.18 -18.33
CA LYS A 239 12.42 -23.78 -17.44
C LYS A 239 11.94 -25.15 -16.94
N PRO A 240 12.79 -26.20 -16.99
CA PRO A 240 12.44 -27.47 -16.39
C PRO A 240 12.36 -27.34 -14.86
N LYS A 241 11.57 -28.20 -14.23
CA LYS A 241 11.51 -28.30 -12.77
C LYS A 241 12.86 -28.81 -12.21
N PRO A 242 13.22 -28.47 -10.96
CA PRO A 242 14.37 -29.05 -10.29
C PRO A 242 14.30 -30.58 -10.23
N SER A 243 15.47 -31.24 -10.15
CA SER A 243 15.54 -32.68 -9.90
C SER A 243 14.80 -33.05 -8.60
N PRO A 244 14.00 -34.13 -8.57
CA PRO A 244 13.36 -34.62 -7.35
C PRO A 244 14.35 -34.93 -6.22
N GLN A 245 15.63 -35.16 -6.53
CA GLN A 245 16.68 -35.38 -5.52
C GLN A 245 16.90 -34.15 -4.63
N HIS A 246 16.65 -32.93 -5.13
CA HIS A 246 16.75 -31.70 -4.35
C HIS A 246 15.69 -31.60 -3.24
N LEU A 247 14.71 -32.51 -3.18
CA LEU A 247 13.78 -32.61 -2.07
C LEU A 247 14.48 -32.91 -0.73
N PHE A 248 15.64 -33.57 -0.78
CA PHE A 248 16.37 -34.04 0.41
C PHE A 248 17.59 -33.20 0.78
N SER A 249 17.97 -32.24 -0.07
CA SER A 249 19.01 -31.27 0.27
C SER A 249 18.43 -30.16 1.16
N ASP A 250 19.28 -29.51 1.96
CA ASP A 250 18.94 -28.34 2.79
C ASP A 250 17.90 -28.61 3.92
N VAL A 251 17.85 -29.84 4.44
CA VAL A 251 17.18 -30.22 5.71
C VAL A 251 18.03 -29.82 6.90
#